data_AF-A0A434RS42-F1
#
_entry.id   AF-A0A434RS42-F1
#
_cell.length_a   1.000
_cell.length_b   1.000
_cell.length_c   1.000
_cell.angle_alpha   90.00
_cell.angle_beta   90.00
_cell.angle_gamma   90.00
#
_symmetry.space_group_name_H-M   'P 1'
#
loop_
_entity.id
_entity.type
_entity.pdbx_description
1 polymer ?
#
loop_
_entity_poly.entity_id
_entity_poly.type
_entity_poly.pdbx_seq_one_letter_code
_entity_poly.pdbx_strand_id
1 'polypeptide(L)'
;VGSTKASVIAQMQPHVPVGVHFIPGHPLAGTEKSGPDAGFADLFDNRWCIFTPLPGTDPEALEKLSEFWRRCGSNIDTMDPQHHDMTLAIVSHLPHIIAYNIVGTADDLESVTKTEVIKYSASGFRDFTRLAASDPTMWRDVCLHNKDAILEMLARFSEDLASLQRAIRWGDGEKLFDLFTRTRAIRRSIIEAGQDIDVPDFGRQAVEHPGAKP
;
A
#
# COMPACT_ATOMS: atom_id res chain seq x y z
N VAL A 1 -14.79 -0.88 -1.74
CA VAL A 1 -13.44 -1.47 -1.75
C VAL A 1 -12.94 -1.53 -0.32
N GLY A 2 -12.28 -2.59 0.11
CA GLY A 2 -11.66 -2.66 1.43
C GLY A 2 -10.20 -3.07 1.32
N SER A 3 -9.32 -2.54 2.17
CA SER A 3 -7.88 -2.87 2.17
C SER A 3 -7.54 -4.14 2.95
N THR A 4 -8.49 -4.66 3.75
CA THR A 4 -8.41 -5.92 4.50
C THR A 4 -9.55 -6.84 4.06
N LYS A 5 -9.38 -8.17 4.08
CA LYS A 5 -10.38 -9.12 3.56
C LYS A 5 -10.99 -9.98 4.65
N ALA A 6 -10.18 -10.62 5.49
CA ALA A 6 -10.67 -11.63 6.42
C ALA A 6 -11.71 -11.06 7.40
N SER A 7 -11.44 -9.88 7.95
CA SER A 7 -12.36 -9.17 8.85
C SER A 7 -13.64 -8.71 8.15
N VAL A 8 -13.54 -8.17 6.92
CA VAL A 8 -14.71 -7.78 6.12
C VAL A 8 -15.60 -8.99 5.84
N ILE A 9 -14.99 -10.12 5.46
CA ILE A 9 -15.72 -11.38 5.25
C ILE A 9 -16.44 -11.80 6.53
N ALA A 10 -15.72 -11.86 7.66
CA ALA A 10 -16.29 -12.29 8.93
C ALA A 10 -17.46 -11.39 9.40
N GLN A 11 -17.36 -10.08 9.17
CA GLN A 11 -18.41 -9.13 9.54
C GLN A 11 -19.60 -9.16 8.58
N MET A 12 -19.36 -9.38 7.29
CA MET A 12 -20.42 -9.32 6.27
C MET A 12 -21.16 -10.64 6.11
N GLN A 13 -20.45 -11.77 6.15
CA GLN A 13 -21.00 -13.09 5.81
C GLN A 13 -22.26 -13.49 6.60
N PRO A 14 -22.39 -13.19 7.92
CA PRO A 14 -23.62 -13.47 8.67
C PRO A 14 -24.85 -12.71 8.18
N HIS A 15 -24.67 -11.65 7.39
CA HIS A 15 -25.72 -10.77 6.92
C HIS A 15 -26.02 -10.93 5.42
N VAL A 16 -25.29 -11.78 4.70
CA VAL A 16 -25.51 -12.02 3.27
C VAL A 16 -26.76 -12.88 3.08
N PRO A 17 -27.82 -12.38 2.41
CA PRO A 17 -29.03 -13.15 2.16
C PRO A 17 -28.80 -14.34 1.21
N VAL A 18 -29.67 -15.34 1.30
CA VAL A 18 -29.70 -16.45 0.33
C VAL A 18 -29.92 -15.91 -1.08
N GLY A 19 -29.16 -16.43 -2.05
CA GLY A 19 -29.23 -16.02 -3.45
C GLY A 19 -28.39 -14.78 -3.80
N VAL A 20 -27.67 -14.18 -2.84
CA VAL A 20 -26.72 -13.09 -3.09
C VAL A 20 -25.30 -13.63 -3.23
N HIS A 21 -24.62 -13.27 -4.32
CA HIS A 21 -23.20 -13.59 -4.53
C HIS A 21 -22.32 -12.54 -3.84
N PHE A 22 -21.73 -12.90 -2.69
CA PHE A 22 -20.77 -12.05 -1.99
C PHE A 22 -19.34 -12.39 -2.43
N ILE A 23 -18.73 -11.48 -3.19
CA ILE A 23 -17.37 -11.62 -3.74
C ILE A 23 -16.50 -10.45 -3.24
N PRO A 24 -15.69 -10.65 -2.19
CA PRO A 24 -14.79 -9.62 -1.69
C PRO A 24 -13.69 -9.30 -2.71
N GLY A 25 -13.42 -8.01 -2.92
CA GLY A 25 -12.42 -7.53 -3.87
C GLY A 25 -11.64 -6.32 -3.36
N HIS A 26 -10.41 -6.15 -3.88
CA HIS A 26 -9.50 -5.07 -3.56
C HIS A 26 -8.73 -4.61 -4.82
N PRO A 27 -9.20 -3.55 -5.51
CA PRO A 27 -8.34 -2.81 -6.43
C PRO A 27 -7.18 -2.17 -5.67
N LEU A 28 -5.95 -2.55 -6.03
CA LEU A 28 -4.70 -1.99 -5.56
C LEU A 28 -4.41 -0.67 -6.29
N ALA A 29 -5.30 0.28 -6.08
CA ALA A 29 -5.28 1.60 -6.67
C ALA A 29 -5.77 2.62 -5.66
N GLY A 30 -5.05 3.75 -5.54
CA GLY A 30 -5.40 4.80 -4.60
C GLY A 30 -4.42 5.96 -4.63
N THR A 31 -4.90 7.10 -4.11
CA THR A 31 -4.10 8.29 -3.85
C THR A 31 -4.22 8.66 -2.37
N GLU A 32 -3.38 9.57 -1.90
CA GLU A 32 -3.51 10.16 -0.56
C GLU A 32 -4.77 11.04 -0.41
N LYS A 33 -5.43 11.41 -1.52
CA LYS A 33 -6.65 12.21 -1.53
C LYS A 33 -7.89 11.34 -1.34
N SER A 34 -8.86 11.87 -0.60
CA SER A 34 -10.13 11.21 -0.26
C SER A 34 -11.32 12.07 -0.67
N GLY A 35 -12.50 11.45 -0.76
CA GLY A 35 -13.74 12.11 -1.14
C GLY A 35 -14.09 11.99 -2.63
N PRO A 36 -15.34 12.30 -3.03
CA PRO A 36 -15.83 12.09 -4.39
C PRO A 36 -15.08 12.95 -5.43
N ASP A 37 -14.63 14.16 -5.05
CA ASP A 37 -13.91 15.06 -5.94
C ASP A 37 -12.47 14.62 -6.25
N ALA A 38 -11.96 13.62 -5.52
CA ALA A 38 -10.63 13.04 -5.75
C ALA A 38 -10.65 11.90 -6.80
N GLY A 39 -11.82 11.49 -7.28
CA GLY A 39 -11.96 10.44 -8.28
C GLY A 39 -11.55 10.88 -9.68
N PHE A 40 -10.93 9.99 -10.44
CA PHE A 40 -10.61 10.18 -11.85
C PHE A 40 -10.72 8.84 -12.61
N ALA A 41 -11.02 8.91 -13.92
CA ALA A 41 -11.42 7.74 -14.72
C ALA A 41 -10.33 6.66 -14.78
N ASP A 42 -9.08 7.07 -14.92
CA ASP A 42 -7.95 6.17 -15.19
C ASP A 42 -7.31 5.63 -13.89
N LEU A 43 -7.97 5.79 -12.74
CA LEU A 43 -7.44 5.37 -11.43
C LEU A 43 -7.05 3.89 -11.39
N PHE A 44 -7.76 3.05 -12.14
CA PHE A 44 -7.65 1.60 -12.09
C PHE A 44 -6.85 1.01 -13.26
N ASP A 45 -6.39 1.85 -14.18
CA ASP A 45 -5.66 1.44 -15.39
C ASP A 45 -4.31 0.79 -15.05
N ASN A 46 -4.10 -0.41 -15.59
CA ASN A 46 -2.92 -1.24 -15.34
C ASN A 46 -2.65 -1.50 -13.84
N ARG A 47 -3.69 -1.41 -13.00
CA ARG A 47 -3.64 -1.77 -11.58
C ARG A 47 -4.23 -3.14 -11.35
N TRP A 48 -3.78 -3.82 -10.30
CA TRP A 48 -4.32 -5.12 -9.93
C TRP A 48 -5.61 -4.96 -9.12
N CYS A 49 -6.61 -5.80 -9.37
CA CYS A 49 -7.74 -6.02 -8.49
C CYS A 49 -7.74 -7.48 -8.04
N ILE A 50 -7.60 -7.68 -6.74
CA ILE A 50 -7.54 -9.01 -6.13
C ILE A 50 -8.93 -9.38 -5.61
N PHE A 51 -9.45 -10.52 -6.03
CA PHE A 51 -10.61 -11.15 -5.40
C PHE A 51 -10.18 -12.21 -4.38
N THR A 52 -11.00 -12.38 -3.35
CA THR A 52 -10.83 -13.47 -2.37
C THR A 52 -12.11 -14.30 -2.30
N PRO A 53 -12.39 -15.12 -3.33
CA PRO A 53 -13.64 -15.88 -3.40
C PRO A 53 -13.75 -16.87 -2.25
N LEU A 54 -14.95 -17.00 -1.67
CA LEU A 54 -15.26 -17.94 -0.61
C LEU A 54 -15.56 -19.34 -1.18
N PRO A 55 -15.46 -20.42 -0.38
CA PRO A 55 -15.92 -21.74 -0.80
C PRO A 55 -17.38 -21.69 -1.28
N GLY A 56 -17.64 -22.23 -2.48
CA GLY A 56 -18.97 -22.20 -3.10
C GLY A 56 -19.32 -20.89 -3.80
N THR A 57 -18.36 -19.97 -4.00
CA THR A 57 -18.56 -18.80 -4.87
C THR A 57 -18.93 -19.26 -6.27
N ASP A 58 -19.98 -18.67 -6.83
CA ASP A 58 -20.43 -18.93 -8.19
C ASP A 58 -19.38 -18.43 -9.21
N PRO A 59 -18.81 -19.31 -10.06
CA PRO A 59 -17.83 -18.92 -11.05
C PRO A 59 -18.34 -17.90 -12.08
N GLU A 60 -19.62 -17.96 -12.45
CA GLU A 60 -20.21 -17.02 -13.41
C GLU A 60 -20.34 -15.62 -12.78
N ALA A 61 -20.73 -15.56 -11.51
CA ALA A 61 -20.79 -14.30 -10.78
C ALA A 61 -19.39 -13.68 -10.59
N LEU A 62 -18.37 -14.51 -10.29
CA LEU A 62 -16.98 -14.08 -10.18
C LEU A 62 -16.45 -13.55 -11.52
N GLU A 63 -16.71 -14.24 -12.62
CA GLU A 63 -16.25 -13.80 -13.94
C GLU A 63 -16.97 -12.53 -14.38
N LYS A 64 -18.28 -12.40 -14.11
CA LYS A 64 -19.02 -11.15 -14.38
C LYS A 64 -18.43 -9.95 -13.65
N LEU A 65 -18.05 -10.12 -12.37
CA LEU A 65 -17.39 -9.07 -11.61
C LEU A 65 -15.95 -8.83 -12.08
N SER A 66 -15.25 -9.88 -12.51
CA SER A 66 -13.91 -9.77 -13.10
C SER A 66 -13.92 -8.99 -14.40
N GLU A 67 -14.89 -9.24 -15.29
CA GLU A 67 -15.07 -8.49 -16.53
C GLU A 67 -15.33 -7.01 -16.26
N PHE A 68 -16.14 -6.69 -15.24
CA PHE A 68 -16.34 -5.31 -14.80
C PHE A 68 -15.00 -4.61 -14.47
N TRP A 69 -14.14 -5.23 -13.66
CA TRP A 69 -12.85 -4.64 -13.30
C TRP A 69 -11.84 -4.61 -14.46
N ARG A 70 -11.87 -5.61 -15.36
CA ARG A 70 -11.07 -5.56 -16.61
C ARG A 70 -11.49 -4.40 -17.52
N ARG A 71 -12.79 -4.11 -17.60
CA ARG A 71 -13.31 -2.94 -18.34
C ARG A 71 -12.94 -1.60 -17.69
N CYS A 72 -12.68 -1.59 -16.38
CA CYS A 72 -12.07 -0.47 -15.68
C CYS A 72 -10.54 -0.39 -15.85
N GLY A 73 -9.92 -1.25 -16.67
CA GLY A 73 -8.48 -1.24 -16.94
C GLY A 73 -7.63 -2.07 -15.98
N SER A 74 -8.24 -2.78 -15.01
CA SER A 74 -7.51 -3.57 -14.03
C SER A 74 -7.13 -4.97 -14.51
N ASN A 75 -5.97 -5.43 -14.06
CA ASN A 75 -5.58 -6.84 -14.07
C ASN A 75 -6.26 -7.57 -12.92
N ILE A 76 -6.66 -8.84 -13.09
CA ILE A 76 -7.39 -9.60 -12.07
C ILE A 76 -6.51 -10.71 -11.51
N ASP A 77 -6.51 -10.86 -10.19
CA ASP A 77 -5.93 -12.00 -9.50
C ASP A 77 -6.87 -12.52 -8.41
N THR A 78 -6.63 -13.74 -7.95
CA THR A 78 -7.40 -14.38 -6.88
C THR A 78 -6.48 -15.02 -5.85
N MET A 79 -6.79 -14.85 -4.57
CA MET A 79 -6.04 -15.51 -3.49
C MET A 79 -6.93 -15.77 -2.28
N ASP A 80 -6.44 -16.54 -1.31
CA ASP A 80 -7.17 -16.71 -0.05
C ASP A 80 -7.17 -15.40 0.78
N PRO A 81 -8.20 -15.16 1.62
CA PRO A 81 -8.31 -13.94 2.42
C PRO A 81 -7.15 -13.68 3.38
N GLN A 82 -6.64 -14.73 4.04
CA GLN A 82 -5.51 -14.64 4.96
C GLN A 82 -4.21 -14.38 4.20
N HIS A 83 -3.98 -15.02 3.05
CA HIS A 83 -2.83 -14.73 2.22
C HIS A 83 -2.86 -13.32 1.64
N HIS A 84 -4.02 -12.81 1.24
CA HIS A 84 -4.20 -11.39 0.90
C HIS A 84 -3.76 -10.51 2.06
N ASP A 85 -4.33 -10.70 3.25
CA ASP A 85 -4.09 -9.82 4.39
C ASP A 85 -2.61 -9.85 4.84
N MET A 86 -1.94 -10.99 4.75
CA MET A 86 -0.49 -11.13 4.97
C MET A 86 0.34 -10.42 3.89
N THR A 87 0.00 -10.63 2.62
CA THR A 87 0.69 -9.99 1.49
C THR A 87 0.59 -8.47 1.59
N LEU A 88 -0.62 -7.95 1.85
CA LEU A 88 -0.84 -6.51 1.99
C LEU A 88 -0.23 -5.95 3.28
N ALA A 89 -0.06 -6.76 4.33
CA ALA A 89 0.68 -6.35 5.53
C ALA A 89 2.12 -5.93 5.19
N ILE A 90 2.83 -6.69 4.34
CA ILE A 90 4.20 -6.35 3.96
C ILE A 90 4.28 -5.30 2.85
N VAL A 91 3.46 -5.40 1.79
CA VAL A 91 3.61 -4.51 0.62
C VAL A 91 2.90 -3.15 0.75
N SER A 92 2.00 -3.00 1.72
CA SER A 92 1.18 -1.77 1.87
C SER A 92 1.10 -1.28 3.31
N HIS A 93 0.66 -2.11 4.25
CA HIS A 93 0.33 -1.65 5.60
C HIS A 93 1.57 -1.26 6.41
N LEU A 94 2.58 -2.12 6.44
CA LEU A 94 3.83 -1.85 7.13
C LEU A 94 4.51 -0.57 6.58
N PRO A 95 4.66 -0.36 5.25
CA PRO A 95 5.16 0.90 4.71
C PRO A 95 4.46 2.16 5.26
N HIS A 96 3.13 2.15 5.36
CA HIS A 96 2.39 3.30 5.92
C HIS A 96 2.63 3.47 7.42
N ILE A 97 2.67 2.38 8.19
CA ILE A 97 2.95 2.44 9.63
C ILE A 97 4.36 3.01 9.89
N ILE A 98 5.36 2.57 9.13
CA ILE A 98 6.72 3.12 9.22
C ILE A 98 6.74 4.60 8.84
N ALA A 99 5.97 4.99 7.82
CA ALA A 99 5.83 6.40 7.43
C ALA A 99 5.21 7.27 8.53
N TYR A 100 4.10 6.84 9.15
CA TYR A 100 3.54 7.55 10.30
C TYR A 100 4.54 7.66 11.45
N ASN A 101 5.26 6.58 11.76
CA ASN A 101 6.20 6.55 12.88
C ASN A 101 7.42 7.46 12.67
N ILE A 102 8.01 7.48 11.48
CA ILE A 102 9.17 8.34 11.20
C ILE A 102 8.78 9.82 11.18
N VAL A 103 7.58 10.15 10.69
CA VAL A 103 7.05 11.53 10.72
C VAL A 103 6.76 11.96 12.15
N GLY A 104 6.14 11.12 12.97
CA GLY A 104 5.94 11.39 14.40
C GLY A 104 7.27 11.59 15.15
N THR A 105 8.25 10.71 14.89
CA THR A 105 9.61 10.84 15.49
C THR A 105 10.24 12.19 15.15
N ALA A 106 10.06 12.69 13.92
CA ALA A 106 10.59 13.99 13.52
C ALA A 106 9.85 15.17 14.17
N ASP A 107 8.55 15.04 14.44
CA ASP A 107 7.76 16.07 15.13
C ASP A 107 8.11 16.19 16.62
N ASP A 108 8.45 15.05 17.26
CA ASP A 108 8.84 14.97 18.67
C ASP A 108 10.27 15.44 18.95
N LEU A 109 11.13 15.51 17.92
CA LEU A 109 12.50 16.01 18.03
C LEU A 109 12.50 17.55 18.15
N GLU A 110 12.21 18.07 19.35
CA GLU A 110 12.21 19.51 19.66
C GLU A 110 13.55 20.22 19.35
N SER A 111 14.66 19.47 19.24
CA SER A 111 16.02 19.98 19.04
C SER A 111 16.37 20.32 17.59
N VAL A 112 15.70 19.70 16.61
CA VAL A 112 15.75 20.13 15.22
C VAL A 112 14.60 21.11 15.10
N THR A 113 14.88 22.38 14.80
CA THR A 113 13.76 23.33 14.67
C THR A 113 12.80 22.76 13.63
N LYS A 114 11.48 22.71 13.90
CA LYS A 114 10.49 22.19 12.92
C LYS A 114 10.69 22.80 11.51
N THR A 115 11.28 23.99 11.47
CA THR A 115 11.72 24.70 10.27
C THR A 115 12.82 23.96 9.48
N GLU A 116 13.80 23.34 10.11
CA GLU A 116 14.85 22.54 9.47
C GLU A 116 14.32 21.21 8.93
N VAL A 117 13.43 20.52 9.66
CA VAL A 117 12.76 19.31 9.15
C VAL A 117 12.02 19.62 7.85
N ILE A 118 11.25 20.72 7.82
CA ILE A 118 10.54 21.15 6.62
C ILE A 118 11.52 21.57 5.51
N LYS A 119 12.54 22.39 5.82
CA LYS A 119 13.52 22.88 4.83
C LYS A 119 14.36 21.78 4.20
N TYR A 120 14.71 20.74 4.96
CA TYR A 120 15.58 19.65 4.50
C TYR A 120 14.81 18.37 4.15
N SER A 121 13.47 18.40 4.20
CA SER A 121 12.61 17.24 3.86
C SER A 121 12.73 16.77 2.40
N ALA A 122 13.33 17.58 1.53
CA ALA A 122 13.51 17.26 0.11
C ALA A 122 14.35 15.99 -0.14
N SER A 123 15.14 15.53 0.83
CA SER A 123 15.91 14.28 0.75
C SER A 123 15.16 13.13 1.44
N GLY A 124 14.42 12.31 0.67
CA GLY A 124 13.81 11.03 1.09
C GLY A 124 12.68 11.09 2.11
N PHE A 125 12.67 12.06 3.03
CA PHE A 125 11.63 12.22 4.05
C PHE A 125 10.28 12.60 3.43
N ARG A 126 10.28 13.38 2.34
CA ARG A 126 9.08 13.74 1.56
C ARG A 126 8.27 12.51 1.12
N ASP A 127 8.91 11.40 0.77
CA ASP A 127 8.18 10.20 0.32
C ASP A 127 7.40 9.55 1.47
N PHE A 128 7.94 9.61 2.70
CA PHE A 128 7.24 9.17 3.90
C PHE A 128 6.12 10.14 4.30
N THR A 129 6.32 11.46 4.21
CA THR A 129 5.26 12.42 4.54
C THR A 129 4.06 12.28 3.62
N ARG A 130 4.26 11.91 2.35
CA ARG A 130 3.15 11.62 1.43
C ARG A 130 2.29 10.45 1.91
N LEU A 131 2.90 9.34 2.35
CA LEU A 131 2.16 8.20 2.88
C LEU A 131 1.45 8.55 4.20
N ALA A 132 2.12 9.29 5.08
CA ALA A 132 1.58 9.73 6.36
C ALA A 132 0.47 10.82 6.24
N ALA A 133 0.27 11.39 5.04
CA ALA A 133 -0.83 12.32 4.76
C ALA A 133 -2.15 11.62 4.39
N SER A 134 -2.15 10.27 4.32
CA SER A 134 -3.35 9.50 4.02
C SER A 134 -4.44 9.65 5.10
N ASP A 135 -5.68 9.29 4.77
CA ASP A 135 -6.80 9.43 5.71
C ASP A 135 -6.57 8.62 7.02
N PRO A 136 -6.61 9.28 8.19
CA PRO A 136 -6.33 8.62 9.46
C PRO A 136 -7.43 7.64 9.88
N THR A 137 -8.68 7.84 9.44
CA THR A 137 -9.79 6.93 9.75
C THR A 137 -9.58 5.59 9.06
N MET A 138 -9.29 5.61 7.76
CA MET A 138 -8.95 4.45 6.94
C MET A 138 -7.77 3.69 7.53
N TRP A 139 -6.67 4.37 7.85
CA TRP A 139 -5.47 3.70 8.34
C TRP A 139 -5.60 3.16 9.77
N ARG A 140 -6.36 3.83 10.64
CA ARG A 140 -6.79 3.26 11.93
C ARG A 140 -7.52 1.94 11.70
N ASP A 141 -8.50 1.93 10.81
CA ASP A 141 -9.33 0.76 10.58
C ASP A 141 -8.55 -0.38 9.94
N VAL A 142 -7.61 -0.10 9.02
CA VAL A 142 -6.68 -1.11 8.49
C VAL A 142 -5.87 -1.76 9.61
N CYS A 143 -5.30 -0.97 10.52
CA CYS A 143 -4.52 -1.48 11.64
C CYS A 143 -5.36 -2.35 12.59
N LEU A 144 -6.61 -1.95 12.86
CA LEU A 144 -7.52 -2.72 13.73
C LEU A 144 -7.97 -4.03 13.07
N HIS A 145 -8.20 -4.01 11.75
CA HIS A 145 -8.82 -5.11 11.01
C HIS A 145 -7.82 -6.06 10.34
N ASN A 146 -6.51 -5.80 10.45
CA ASN A 146 -5.43 -6.69 10.02
C ASN A 146 -4.29 -6.77 11.05
N LYS A 147 -4.65 -6.64 12.34
CA LYS A 147 -3.70 -6.55 13.47
C LYS A 147 -2.64 -7.64 13.47
N ASP A 148 -3.04 -8.90 13.34
CA ASP A 148 -2.12 -10.03 13.57
C ASP A 148 -1.05 -10.12 12.48
N ALA A 149 -1.42 -9.97 11.20
CA ALA A 149 -0.44 -9.93 10.11
C ALA A 149 0.47 -8.71 10.20
N ILE A 150 -0.07 -7.55 10.58
CA ILE A 150 0.71 -6.33 10.82
C ILE A 150 1.73 -6.54 11.94
N LEU A 151 1.33 -7.14 13.07
CA LEU A 151 2.23 -7.42 14.18
C LEU A 151 3.35 -8.41 13.79
N GLU A 152 3.03 -9.43 12.99
CA GLU A 152 4.04 -10.34 12.46
C GLU A 152 5.09 -9.60 11.62
N MET A 153 4.64 -8.72 10.72
CA MET A 153 5.54 -7.95 9.87
C MET A 153 6.35 -6.91 10.65
N LEU A 154 5.75 -6.27 11.66
CA LEU A 154 6.45 -5.36 12.57
C LEU A 154 7.53 -6.05 13.38
N ALA A 155 7.30 -7.29 13.84
CA ALA A 155 8.30 -8.06 14.57
C ALA A 155 9.52 -8.34 13.69
N ARG A 156 9.31 -8.85 12.47
CA ARG A 156 10.38 -9.10 11.49
C ARG A 156 11.15 -7.83 11.14
N PHE A 157 10.43 -6.74 10.87
CA PHE A 157 11.05 -5.44 10.58
C PHE A 157 11.91 -4.92 11.75
N SER A 158 11.43 -5.08 12.98
CA SER A 158 12.16 -4.64 14.18
C SER A 158 13.45 -5.42 14.39
N GLU A 159 13.45 -6.73 14.12
CA GLU A 159 14.65 -7.56 14.16
C GLU A 159 15.68 -7.14 13.09
N ASP A 160 15.20 -6.91 11.86
CA ASP A 160 16.04 -6.43 10.75
C ASP A 160 16.65 -5.06 11.07
N LEU A 161 15.85 -4.13 11.61
CA LEU A 161 16.31 -2.81 12.01
C LEU A 161 17.35 -2.88 13.14
N ALA A 162 17.15 -3.75 14.13
CA ALA A 162 18.14 -3.97 15.19
C ALA A 162 19.46 -4.54 14.64
N SER A 163 19.41 -5.41 13.64
CA SER A 163 20.59 -5.93 12.94
C SER A 163 21.33 -4.83 12.18
N LEU A 164 20.60 -3.95 11.49
CA LEU A 164 21.15 -2.79 10.78
C LEU A 164 21.78 -1.79 11.75
N GLN A 165 21.12 -1.49 12.87
CA GLN A 165 21.65 -0.63 13.93
C GLN A 165 22.99 -1.16 14.48
N ARG A 166 23.11 -2.48 14.69
CA ARG A 166 24.37 -3.10 15.13
C ARG A 166 25.48 -2.94 14.10
N ALA A 167 25.18 -3.15 12.81
CA ALA A 167 26.15 -2.96 11.73
C ALA A 167 26.69 -1.53 11.70
N ILE A 168 25.81 -0.52 11.84
CA ILE A 168 26.21 0.90 11.93
C ILE A 168 27.07 1.15 13.17
N ARG A 169 26.63 0.66 14.35
CA ARG A 169 27.33 0.86 15.62
C ARG A 169 28.76 0.34 15.60
N TRP A 170 29.01 -0.76 14.89
CA TRP A 170 30.31 -1.40 14.82
C TRP A 170 31.10 -1.06 13.55
N GLY A 171 30.56 -0.21 12.67
CA GLY A 171 31.22 0.17 11.42
C GLY A 171 31.38 -0.99 10.43
N ASP A 172 30.46 -1.95 10.44
CA ASP A 172 30.45 -3.13 9.55
C ASP A 172 30.01 -2.73 8.13
N GLY A 173 30.95 -2.14 7.39
CA GLY A 173 30.69 -1.58 6.06
C GLY A 173 30.30 -2.62 5.00
N GLU A 174 30.81 -3.85 5.09
CA GLU A 174 30.49 -4.93 4.16
C GLU A 174 29.03 -5.36 4.31
N LYS A 175 28.58 -5.58 5.56
CA LYS A 175 27.19 -5.92 5.83
C LYS A 175 26.20 -4.84 5.37
N LEU A 176 26.58 -3.56 5.52
CA LEU A 176 25.79 -2.44 5.01
C LEU A 176 25.71 -2.45 3.48
N PHE A 177 26.86 -2.62 2.81
CA PHE A 177 26.95 -2.66 1.35
C PHE A 177 26.12 -3.80 0.76
N ASP A 178 26.18 -5.00 1.35
CA ASP A 178 25.44 -6.17 0.90
C ASP A 178 23.92 -5.96 1.00
N LEU A 179 23.46 -5.39 2.13
CA LEU A 179 22.05 -5.08 2.33
C LEU A 179 21.54 -4.08 1.28
N PHE A 180 22.29 -2.99 1.05
CA PHE A 180 21.91 -1.96 0.08
C PHE A 180 21.95 -2.49 -1.36
N THR A 181 22.90 -3.36 -1.68
CA THR A 181 22.98 -4.00 -3.00
C THR A 181 21.80 -4.93 -3.25
N ARG A 182 21.45 -5.77 -2.27
CA ARG A 182 20.33 -6.70 -2.38
C ARG A 182 18.99 -5.98 -2.54
N THR A 183 18.76 -4.91 -1.80
CA THR A 183 17.50 -4.14 -1.85
C THR A 183 17.33 -3.35 -3.16
N ARG A 184 18.44 -2.91 -3.78
CA ARG A 184 18.42 -2.28 -5.11
C ARG A 184 17.90 -3.21 -6.21
N ALA A 185 18.13 -4.52 -6.10
CA ALA A 185 17.64 -5.49 -7.09
C ALA A 185 16.09 -5.56 -7.09
N ILE A 186 15.46 -5.55 -5.90
CA ILE A 186 14.00 -5.57 -5.77
C ILE A 186 13.38 -4.34 -6.45
N ARG A 187 13.94 -3.15 -6.22
CA ARG A 187 13.50 -1.91 -6.87
C ARG A 187 13.53 -2.02 -8.40
N ARG A 188 14.58 -2.62 -8.96
CA ARG A 188 14.70 -2.80 -10.40
C ARG A 188 13.59 -3.70 -10.95
N SER A 189 13.30 -4.81 -10.28
CA SER A 189 12.22 -5.72 -10.70
C SER A 189 10.84 -5.06 -10.66
N ILE A 190 10.59 -4.14 -9.71
CA ILE A 190 9.34 -3.36 -9.65
C ILE A 190 9.20 -2.44 -10.89
N ILE A 191 10.30 -1.79 -11.31
CA ILE A 191 10.32 -0.94 -12.51
C ILE A 191 10.13 -1.79 -13.77
N GLU A 192 10.83 -2.92 -13.89
CA GLU A 192 10.72 -3.84 -15.02
C GLU A 192 9.29 -4.41 -15.16
N ALA A 193 8.59 -4.61 -14.04
CA ALA A 193 7.19 -5.04 -14.01
C ALA A 193 6.18 -3.92 -14.33
N GLY A 194 6.64 -2.70 -14.62
CA GLY A 194 5.79 -1.55 -14.94
C GLY A 194 4.89 -1.10 -13.77
N GLN A 195 5.20 -1.50 -12.55
CA GLN A 195 4.47 -1.08 -11.34
C GLN A 195 4.91 0.29 -10.83
N ASP A 196 6.01 0.80 -11.40
CA ASP A 196 6.53 2.13 -11.21
C ASP A 196 6.70 2.82 -12.56
N ILE A 197 6.61 4.15 -12.59
CA ILE A 197 6.94 4.94 -13.77
C ILE A 197 8.06 5.91 -13.41
N ASP A 198 9.10 5.94 -14.25
CA ASP A 198 10.37 6.64 -14.02
C ASP A 198 10.23 8.15 -14.20
N VAL A 199 9.44 8.77 -13.34
CA VAL A 199 9.12 10.19 -13.28
C VAL A 199 8.79 10.57 -11.82
N PRO A 200 9.09 11.80 -11.37
CA PRO A 200 8.74 12.26 -10.03
C PRO A 200 7.25 12.02 -9.71
N ASP A 201 6.92 11.69 -8.46
CA ASP A 201 5.54 11.41 -8.03
C ASP A 201 4.90 10.17 -8.69
N PHE A 202 5.72 9.21 -9.14
CA PHE A 202 5.27 8.05 -9.92
C PHE A 202 4.44 8.50 -11.13
N GLY A 203 4.86 9.58 -11.80
CA GLY A 203 4.27 10.11 -13.04
C GLY A 203 2.80 10.51 -13.00
N ARG A 204 2.24 10.64 -11.81
CA ARG A 204 0.84 11.02 -11.59
C ARG A 204 0.55 12.49 -11.93
N GLN A 205 1.59 13.31 -12.10
CA GLN A 205 1.47 14.69 -12.61
C GLN A 205 1.58 14.77 -14.14
N ALA A 206 1.92 13.68 -14.83
CA ALA A 206 2.13 13.67 -16.29
C ALA A 206 0.85 13.42 -17.10
N VAL A 207 -0.34 13.49 -16.49
CA VAL A 207 -1.59 13.63 -17.24
C VAL A 207 -1.82 15.12 -17.49
N GLU A 208 -1.02 15.70 -18.40
CA GLU A 208 -1.42 16.96 -19.02
C GLU A 208 -2.65 16.68 -19.88
N HIS A 209 -3.79 17.25 -19.51
CA HIS A 209 -4.98 17.25 -20.36
C HIS A 209 -4.66 17.98 -21.68
N PRO A 210 -4.74 17.32 -22.85
CA PRO A 210 -4.72 18.03 -24.11
C PRO A 210 -6.09 18.70 -24.29
N GLY A 211 -6.28 19.89 -23.73
CA GLY A 211 -7.58 20.55 -23.83
C GLY A 211 -7.77 21.95 -23.24
N ALA A 212 -6.85 22.49 -22.45
CA ALA A 212 -6.99 23.86 -21.97
C ALA A 212 -6.15 24.81 -22.85
N LYS A 213 -6.78 25.39 -23.87
CA LYS A 213 -6.30 26.64 -24.49
C LYS A 213 -7.10 27.82 -23.90
N PRO A 214 -6.49 29.02 -23.87
CA PRO A 214 -6.80 30.11 -22.95
C PRO A 214 -8.21 30.70 -23.12
#